data_AF-A0A160F6L4-F1
#
_entry.id   AF-A0A160F6L4-F1
#
_cell.length_a   1.000
_cell.length_b   1.000
_cell.length_c   1.000
_cell.angle_alpha   90.00
_cell.angle_beta   90.00
_cell.angle_gamma   90.00
#
_symmetry.space_group_name_H-M   'P 1'
#
loop_
_entity.id
_entity.type
_entity.pdbx_description
1 polymer ?
#
loop_
_entity_poly.entity_id
_entity_poly.type
_entity_poly.pdbx_seq_one_letter_code
_entity_poly.pdbx_strand_id
1 'polypeptide(L)' 'MKRKRERESSSSPFHPEIIAAWNKGFEAGAKRQNELDTKIMLEWLKSLEEIAGIGPKTAQKIREHCLGFIQAKHQGR' A
#
# COMPACT_ATOMS: atom_id res chain seq x y z
N MET A 1 23.85 2.34 -33.62
CA MET A 1 23.33 3.38 -32.70
C MET A 1 21.86 3.14 -32.43
N LYS A 2 21.50 2.65 -31.23
CA LYS A 2 20.08 2.53 -30.84
C LYS A 2 19.59 3.92 -30.40
N ARG A 3 18.64 4.48 -31.14
CA ARG A 3 18.02 5.78 -30.84
C ARG A 3 17.42 5.70 -29.44
N LYS A 4 17.84 6.59 -28.54
CA LYS A 4 17.14 6.86 -27.29
C LYS A 4 15.73 7.30 -27.70
N ARG A 5 14.75 6.42 -27.53
CA ARG A 5 13.35 6.81 -27.56
C ARG A 5 13.17 7.63 -26.28
N GLU A 6 13.38 8.93 -26.41
CA GLU A 6 12.94 9.89 -25.41
C GLU A 6 11.52 9.48 -25.06
N ARG A 7 11.35 9.09 -23.80
CA ARG A 7 10.06 8.75 -23.23
C ARG A 7 9.31 10.06 -23.32
N GLU A 8 8.55 10.25 -24.40
CA GLU A 8 7.67 11.40 -24.60
C GLU A 8 7.01 11.60 -23.24
N SER A 9 7.40 12.68 -22.55
CA SER A 9 6.70 13.08 -21.35
C SER A 9 5.30 13.27 -21.86
N SER A 10 4.40 12.37 -21.51
CA SER A 10 2.99 12.55 -21.75
C SER A 10 2.63 13.84 -21.02
N SER A 11 2.78 14.99 -21.70
CA SER A 11 2.32 16.27 -21.20
C SER A 11 0.83 16.07 -21.16
N SER A 12 0.34 15.74 -19.97
CA SER A 12 -1.07 15.50 -19.78
C SER A 12 -1.83 16.68 -20.38
N PRO A 13 -2.96 16.45 -21.05
CA PRO A 13 -3.70 17.51 -21.75
C PRO A 13 -4.22 18.60 -20.80
N PHE A 14 -4.02 18.44 -19.50
CA PHE A 14 -4.36 19.38 -18.44
C PHE A 14 -3.17 20.28 -18.10
N HIS A 15 -3.46 21.54 -17.74
CA HIS A 15 -2.43 22.45 -17.25
C HIS A 15 -1.66 21.85 -16.05
N PRO A 16 -0.33 22.08 -15.94
CA PRO A 16 0.49 21.54 -14.85
C PRO A 16 -0.06 21.81 -13.45
N GLU A 17 -0.70 22.96 -13.24
CA GLU A 17 -1.34 23.33 -11.97
C GLU A 17 -2.53 22.44 -11.62
N ILE A 18 -3.32 22.03 -12.62
CA ILE A 18 -4.44 21.11 -12.46
C ILE A 18 -3.94 19.72 -12.09
N ILE A 19 -2.87 19.26 -12.75
CA ILE A 19 -2.23 17.97 -12.46
C ILE A 19 -1.64 17.98 -11.04
N ALA A 20 -0.99 19.07 -10.63
CA ALA A 20 -0.43 19.21 -9.29
C ALA A 20 -1.52 19.18 -8.21
N ALA A 21 -2.64 19.88 -8.42
CA ALA A 21 -3.77 19.86 -7.52
C ALA A 21 -4.43 18.46 -7.44
N TRP A 22 -4.58 17.79 -8.59
CA TRP A 22 -5.07 16.42 -8.66
C TRP A 22 -4.15 15.44 -7.92
N ASN A 23 -2.84 15.47 -8.19
CA ASN A 23 -1.87 14.60 -7.55
C ASN A 23 -1.84 14.81 -6.03
N LYS A 24 -1.94 16.05 -5.56
CA LYS A 24 -2.04 16.35 -4.12
C LYS A 24 -3.30 15.75 -3.49
N GLY A 25 -4.45 15.86 -4.16
CA GLY A 25 -5.70 15.24 -3.71
C GLY A 25 -5.63 13.71 -3.73
N PHE A 26 -5.04 13.16 -4.79
CA PHE A 26 -4.82 11.72 -4.96
C PHE A 26 -3.89 11.15 -3.89
N GLU A 27 -2.75 11.80 -3.62
CA GLU A 27 -1.80 11.39 -2.57
C GLU A 27 -2.45 11.44 -1.19
N ALA A 28 -3.24 12.49 -0.89
CA ALA A 28 -3.98 12.58 0.36
C ALA A 28 -5.02 11.47 0.50
N GLY A 29 -5.74 11.16 -0.58
CA GLY A 29 -6.71 10.06 -0.64
C GLY A 29 -6.05 8.70 -0.46
N ALA A 30 -4.97 8.43 -1.22
CA ALA A 30 -4.21 7.20 -1.16
C ALA A 30 -3.58 6.99 0.22
N LYS A 31 -3.08 8.06 0.86
CA LYS A 31 -2.56 8.02 2.23
C LYS A 31 -3.67 7.65 3.22
N ARG A 32 -4.82 8.34 3.16
CA ARG A 32 -5.95 8.07 4.04
C ARG A 32 -6.50 6.65 3.86
N GLN A 33 -6.57 6.17 2.63
CA GLN A 33 -7.00 4.81 2.32
C GLN A 33 -6.02 3.79 2.92
N ASN A 34 -4.72 3.97 2.71
CA ASN A 34 -3.71 3.07 3.26
C ASN A 34 -3.78 3.02 4.81
N GLU A 35 -3.99 4.16 5.46
CA GLU A 35 -4.17 4.22 6.92
C GLU A 35 -5.41 3.45 7.40
N LEU A 36 -6.54 3.56 6.69
CA LEU A 36 -7.77 2.84 7.01
C LEU A 36 -7.64 1.34 6.76
N ASP A 37 -7.11 0.95 5.60
CA ASP A 37 -6.89 -0.45 5.24
C ASP A 37 -5.93 -1.12 6.23
N THR A 38 -4.89 -0.42 6.67
CA THR A 38 -3.95 -0.90 7.70
C THR A 38 -4.65 -1.13 9.04
N LYS A 39 -5.54 -0.22 9.47
CA LYS A 39 -6.28 -0.39 10.73
C LYS A 39 -7.17 -1.63 10.69
N ILE A 40 -7.95 -1.79 9.63
CA ILE A 40 -8.83 -2.96 9.44
C ILE A 40 -8.01 -4.25 9.45
N MET A 41 -6.89 -4.27 8.74
CA MET A 41 -6.00 -5.43 8.72
C MET A 41 -5.47 -5.79 10.12
N LEU A 42 -5.06 -4.80 10.92
CA LEU A 42 -4.58 -5.03 12.29
C LEU A 42 -5.70 -5.56 13.20
N GLU A 43 -6.94 -5.11 13.02
CA GLU A 43 -8.11 -5.63 13.73
C GLU A 43 -8.36 -7.10 13.37
N TRP A 44 -8.33 -7.47 12.09
CA TRP A 44 -8.44 -8.87 11.66
C TRP A 44 -7.34 -9.74 12.24
N LEU A 45 -6.10 -9.24 12.25
CA LEU A 45 -4.98 -9.95 12.87
C LEU A 45 -5.22 -10.14 14.37
N LYS A 46 -5.85 -9.18 15.06
CA LYS A 46 -6.20 -9.28 16.48
C LYS A 46 -7.14 -10.46 16.76
N SER A 47 -8.17 -10.60 15.93
CA SER A 47 -9.26 -11.58 16.09
C SER A 47 -8.98 -12.96 15.49
N LEU A 48 -7.74 -13.27 15.09
CA LEU A 48 -7.41 -14.57 14.49
C LEU A 48 -7.75 -15.78 15.38
N GLU A 49 -7.67 -15.62 16.70
CA GLU A 49 -7.96 -16.69 17.67
C GLU A 49 -9.46 -16.95 17.85
N GLU A 50 -10.33 -16.07 17.33
CA GLU A 50 -11.77 -16.27 17.29
C GLU A 50 -12.17 -17.26 16.18
N ILE A 51 -11.27 -17.52 15.21
CA ILE A 51 -11.50 -18.46 14.12
C ILE A 51 -11.35 -19.89 14.65
N ALA A 52 -12.42 -20.68 14.56
CA ALA A 52 -12.42 -22.08 14.95
C ALA A 52 -11.28 -22.85 14.25
N GLY A 53 -10.42 -23.50 15.05
CA GLY A 53 -9.25 -24.23 14.57
C GLY A 53 -7.95 -23.42 14.53
N ILE A 54 -7.97 -22.11 14.80
CA ILE A 54 -6.77 -21.30 14.94
C ILE A 54 -6.46 -21.09 16.43
N GLY A 55 -5.47 -21.84 16.92
CA GLY A 55 -4.93 -21.64 18.27
C GLY A 55 -3.90 -20.50 18.35
N PRO A 56 -3.51 -20.09 19.56
CA PRO A 56 -2.60 -18.94 19.79
C PRO A 56 -1.28 -19.03 19.03
N LYS A 57 -0.68 -20.23 18.99
CA LYS A 57 0.59 -20.48 18.28
C LYS A 57 0.46 -20.28 16.77
N THR A 58 -0.67 -20.68 16.18
CA THR A 58 -0.92 -20.51 14.75
C THR A 58 -1.25 -19.05 14.44
N ALA A 59 -2.08 -18.40 15.27
CA ALA A 59 -2.37 -16.98 15.17
C ALA A 59 -1.10 -16.13 15.21
N GLN A 60 -0.19 -16.40 16.15
CA GLN A 60 1.09 -15.70 16.25
C GLN A 60 1.93 -15.81 14.97
N LYS A 61 2.08 -17.03 14.41
CA LYS A 61 2.82 -17.23 13.15
C LYS A 61 2.22 -16.44 11.99
N ILE A 62 0.89 -16.39 11.89
CA ILE A 62 0.20 -15.62 10.85
C ILE A 62 0.49 -14.12 11.01
N ARG A 63 0.42 -13.59 12.24
CA ARG A 63 0.74 -12.18 12.53
C ARG A 63 2.18 -11.84 12.13
N GLU A 64 3.14 -12.66 12.55
CA GLU A 64 4.56 -12.47 12.25
C GLU A 64 4.82 -12.49 10.74
N HIS A 65 4.27 -13.47 10.02
CA HIS A 65 4.42 -13.56 8.57
C HIS A 65 3.82 -12.34 7.85
N CYS A 66 2.61 -11.94 8.23
CA CYS A 66 1.90 -10.82 7.62
C CYS A 66 2.65 -9.50 7.84
N LEU A 67 3.07 -9.21 9.07
CA LEU A 67 3.83 -8.00 9.40
C LEU A 67 5.21 -7.99 8.74
N GLY A 68 5.91 -9.13 8.71
CA GLY A 68 7.19 -9.27 8.03
C GLY A 68 7.10 -9.02 6.52
N PHE A 69 6.04 -9.52 5.87
CA PHE A 69 5.78 -9.27 4.44
C PHE A 69 5.59 -7.77 4.14
N ILE A 70 4.83 -7.07 4.99
CA ILE A 70 4.58 -5.62 4.84
C ILE A 70 5.88 -4.83 5.03
N GLN A 71 6.67 -5.17 6.04
CA GLN A 71 7.97 -4.53 6.28
C GLN A 71 8.93 -4.72 5.09
N ALA A 72 9.01 -5.93 4.54
CA ALA A 72 9.85 -6.22 3.38
C ALA A 72 9.43 -5.40 2.15
N LYS A 73 8.11 -5.23 1.92
CA LYS A 73 7.57 -4.38 0.85
C LYS A 73 7.90 -2.90 1.04
N HIS A 74 8.04 -2.44 2.29
CA HIS A 74 8.43 -1.07 2.61
C HIS A 74 9.94 -0.82 2.51
N GLN A 75 10.79 -1.81 2.78
CA GLN A 75 12.25 -1.69 2.66
C GLN A 75 12.76 -1.81 1.21
N GLY A 76 11.99 -2.44 0.32
CA GLY A 76 12.34 -2.57 -1.10
C GLY A 76 12.00 -1.35 -1.97
N ARG A 77 11.72 -0.18 -1.37
CA ARG A 77 11.39 1.08 -2.06
C ARG A 77 12.50 2.11 -1.88
#